data_AF-A8REB2-F1
#
_entry.id   AF-A8REB2-F1
#
_cell.length_a   1.000
_cell.length_b   1.000
_cell.length_c   1.000
_cell.angle_alpha   90.00
_cell.angle_beta   90.00
_cell.angle_gamma   90.00
#
_symmetry.space_group_name_H-M   'P 1'
#
loop_
_entity.id
_entity.type
_entity.pdbx_description
1 polymer ?
#
loop_
_entity_poly.entity_id
_entity_poly.type
_entity_poly.pdbx_seq_one_letter_code
_entity_poly.pdbx_strand_id
1 'polypeptide(L)'
;MQTMQVVFYHTKDILKKRGWRMYAALFFVSMFIMLYTEGLQLLMDTAGTAYIIISFICSLLNMVMMDTVLFLFVKAIRKQTFGKADLVYACKKAPLMIIVGFLLAMLQITFSLVCSLFFRIQWLYLIVYALIYAFFTIYNALVAYGIYDGVNFLQLFSGSLYIMKEHAKELLVASIFLILWYMAGQLLVPKLTVSILGSAYYAGAIIPGILRAFFISPLAVVQITLLNMVYYSVVYVLLLPVYCISARAYESEHYMCMPSGTRFLEEVCCDEKNK
;
A
#
# COMPACT_ATOMS: atom_id res chain seq x y z
N MET A 1 -21.27 -19.01 3.88
CA MET A 1 -21.49 -18.88 2.41
C MET A 1 -22.38 -17.69 2.07
N GLN A 2 -23.50 -17.45 2.78
CA GLN A 2 -24.37 -16.28 2.56
C GLN A 2 -23.70 -14.92 2.87
N THR A 3 -22.87 -14.83 3.91
CA THR A 3 -22.08 -13.62 4.23
C THR A 3 -21.10 -13.24 3.11
N MET A 4 -20.42 -14.24 2.52
CA MET A 4 -19.45 -14.04 1.44
C MET A 4 -20.08 -13.46 0.16
N GLN A 5 -21.28 -13.92 -0.20
CA GLN A 5 -21.99 -13.39 -1.37
C GLN A 5 -22.42 -11.93 -1.18
N VAL A 6 -22.89 -11.57 0.01
CA VAL A 6 -23.24 -10.18 0.35
C VAL A 6 -21.98 -9.28 0.42
N VAL A 7 -20.85 -9.84 0.85
CA VAL A 7 -19.55 -9.16 0.83
C VAL A 7 -19.12 -8.82 -0.59
N PHE A 8 -19.14 -9.81 -1.49
CA PHE A 8 -18.81 -9.58 -2.90
C PHE A 8 -19.78 -8.63 -3.61
N TYR A 9 -21.09 -8.69 -3.33
CA TYR A 9 -22.09 -7.88 -4.01
C TYR A 9 -21.93 -6.38 -3.70
N HIS A 10 -21.76 -6.01 -2.43
CA HIS A 10 -21.59 -4.60 -2.05
C HIS A 10 -20.23 -4.04 -2.46
N THR A 11 -19.16 -4.83 -2.38
CA THR A 11 -17.84 -4.41 -2.87
C THR A 11 -17.87 -4.21 -4.38
N LYS A 12 -18.60 -5.05 -5.13
CA LYS A 12 -18.79 -4.91 -6.57
C LYS A 12 -19.52 -3.62 -6.95
N ASP A 13 -20.52 -3.20 -6.19
CA ASP A 13 -21.22 -1.93 -6.45
C ASP A 13 -20.35 -0.69 -6.18
N ILE A 14 -19.53 -0.73 -5.13
CA ILE A 14 -18.57 0.35 -4.83
C ILE A 14 -17.49 0.41 -5.92
N LEU A 15 -16.94 -0.74 -6.32
CA LEU A 15 -15.98 -0.84 -7.43
C LEU A 15 -16.59 -0.31 -8.74
N LYS A 16 -17.85 -0.63 -9.03
CA LYS A 16 -18.54 -0.19 -10.26
C LYS A 16 -18.79 1.31 -10.29
N LYS A 17 -19.12 1.94 -9.15
CA LYS A 17 -19.46 3.37 -9.09
C LYS A 17 -18.26 4.29 -8.82
N ARG A 18 -17.29 3.85 -8.02
CA ARG A 18 -16.19 4.69 -7.51
C ARG A 18 -14.79 4.07 -7.68
N GLY A 19 -14.70 2.81 -8.12
CA GLY A 19 -13.44 2.08 -8.24
C GLY A 19 -12.41 2.71 -9.17
N TRP A 20 -12.85 3.29 -10.31
CA TRP A 20 -11.97 4.03 -11.22
C TRP A 20 -11.24 5.20 -10.54
N ARG A 21 -11.93 5.96 -9.68
CA ARG A 21 -11.32 7.12 -8.98
C ARG A 21 -10.29 6.68 -7.95
N MET A 22 -10.58 5.60 -7.22
CA MET A 22 -9.63 5.00 -6.27
C MET A 22 -8.42 4.41 -6.97
N TYR A 23 -8.66 3.72 -8.08
CA TYR A 23 -7.60 3.17 -8.92
C TYR A 23 -6.69 4.28 -9.44
N ALA A 24 -7.28 5.33 -10.02
CA ALA A 24 -6.54 6.47 -10.51
C ALA A 24 -5.71 7.12 -9.38
N ALA A 25 -6.27 7.30 -8.19
CA ALA A 25 -5.52 7.84 -7.05
C ALA A 25 -4.32 6.97 -6.66
N LEU A 26 -4.52 5.66 -6.50
CA LEU A 26 -3.43 4.70 -6.23
C LEU A 26 -2.37 4.72 -7.34
N PHE A 27 -2.81 4.68 -8.59
CA PHE A 27 -1.94 4.64 -9.75
C PHE A 27 -1.12 5.93 -9.90
N PHE A 28 -1.75 7.10 -9.82
CA PHE A 28 -1.06 8.38 -9.97
C PHE A 28 -0.08 8.65 -8.84
N VAL A 29 -0.47 8.41 -7.59
CA VAL A 29 0.45 8.58 -6.45
C VAL A 29 1.63 7.62 -6.61
N SER A 30 1.38 6.37 -6.98
CA SER A 30 2.48 5.40 -7.12
C SER A 30 3.36 5.65 -8.34
N MET A 31 2.82 6.14 -9.44
CA MET A 31 3.61 6.58 -10.59
C MET A 31 4.49 7.78 -10.23
N PHE A 32 3.97 8.73 -9.45
CA PHE A 32 4.76 9.84 -8.92
C PHE A 32 5.90 9.33 -8.03
N ILE A 33 5.61 8.34 -7.17
CA ILE A 33 6.61 7.65 -6.34
C ILE A 33 7.71 7.02 -7.20
N MET A 34 7.33 6.27 -8.21
CA MET A 34 8.27 5.59 -9.11
C MET A 34 9.12 6.61 -9.89
N LEU A 35 8.48 7.65 -10.43
CA LEU A 35 9.16 8.68 -11.22
C LEU A 35 10.22 9.43 -10.41
N TYR A 36 9.92 9.80 -9.15
CA TYR A 36 10.93 10.46 -8.33
C TYR A 36 12.03 9.48 -7.91
N THR A 37 11.70 8.24 -7.55
CA THR A 37 12.71 7.27 -7.06
C THR A 37 13.74 6.99 -8.13
N GLU A 38 13.29 6.67 -9.34
CA GLU A 38 14.16 6.40 -10.49
C GLU A 38 14.78 7.70 -11.03
N GLY A 39 14.02 8.81 -11.02
CA GLY A 39 14.50 10.12 -11.46
C GLY A 39 15.63 10.69 -10.58
N LEU A 40 15.54 10.54 -9.26
CA LEU A 40 16.60 10.95 -8.34
C LEU A 40 17.87 10.12 -8.55
N GLN A 41 17.72 8.81 -8.77
CA GLN A 41 18.86 7.94 -9.08
C GLN A 41 19.53 8.32 -10.39
N LEU A 42 18.79 8.82 -11.39
CA LEU A 42 19.34 9.32 -12.65
C LEU A 42 20.12 10.64 -12.50
N LEU A 43 19.67 11.53 -11.61
CA LEU A 43 20.20 12.89 -11.49
C LEU A 43 21.35 13.02 -10.49
N MET A 44 21.46 12.08 -9.54
CA MET A 44 22.37 12.22 -8.39
C MET A 44 23.17 10.94 -8.14
N ASP A 45 24.38 11.10 -7.61
CA ASP A 45 25.16 9.97 -7.13
C ASP A 45 24.47 9.31 -5.93
N THR A 46 24.12 8.03 -6.08
CA THR A 46 23.45 7.22 -5.06
C THR A 46 24.24 7.08 -3.75
N ALA A 47 25.57 7.25 -3.79
CA ALA A 47 26.42 7.25 -2.59
C ALA A 47 26.55 8.65 -1.94
N GLY A 48 26.07 9.70 -2.62
CA GLY A 48 26.16 11.07 -2.15
C GLY A 48 25.22 11.36 -0.98
N THR A 49 25.72 12.09 0.02
CA THR A 49 24.92 12.51 1.18
C THR A 49 23.65 13.27 0.78
N ALA A 50 23.72 14.08 -0.29
CA ALA A 50 22.57 14.81 -0.81
C ALA A 50 21.47 13.89 -1.35
N TYR A 51 21.84 12.82 -2.09
CA TYR A 51 20.87 11.83 -2.56
C TYR A 51 20.20 11.12 -1.38
N ILE A 52 20.98 10.71 -0.36
CA ILE A 52 20.46 10.03 0.83
C ILE A 52 19.43 10.91 1.55
N ILE A 53 19.75 12.19 1.78
CA ILE A 53 18.85 13.14 2.46
C ILE A 53 17.57 13.36 1.65
N ILE A 54 17.69 13.62 0.35
CA ILE A 54 16.53 13.91 -0.51
C ILE A 54 15.65 12.65 -0.64
N SER A 55 16.26 11.48 -0.89
CA SER A 55 15.56 10.21 -0.97
C SER A 55 14.83 9.87 0.32
N PHE A 56 15.43 10.17 1.48
CA PHE A 56 14.78 10.00 2.78
C PHE A 56 13.55 10.90 2.91
N ILE A 57 13.68 12.20 2.62
CA ILE A 57 12.56 13.15 2.69
C ILE A 57 11.42 12.74 1.75
N CYS A 58 11.74 12.35 0.50
CA CYS A 58 10.75 11.88 -0.46
C CYS A 58 10.06 10.60 0.04
N SER A 59 10.79 9.68 0.66
CA SER A 59 10.20 8.45 1.23
C SER A 59 9.19 8.75 2.35
N LEU A 60 9.47 9.74 3.19
CA LEU A 60 8.52 10.20 4.22
C LEU A 60 7.26 10.82 3.58
N LEU A 61 7.42 11.64 2.54
CA LEU A 61 6.30 12.20 1.80
C LEU A 61 5.41 11.11 1.21
N ASN A 62 6.01 10.04 0.67
CA ASN A 62 5.26 8.94 0.09
C ASN A 62 4.40 8.20 1.11
N MET A 63 4.92 7.99 2.34
CA MET A 63 4.13 7.39 3.41
C MET A 63 2.85 8.21 3.65
N VAL A 64 2.99 9.54 3.78
CA VAL A 64 1.85 10.44 3.96
C VAL A 64 0.89 10.38 2.78
N MET A 65 1.40 10.41 1.54
CA MET A 65 0.57 10.36 0.34
C MET A 65 -0.20 9.03 0.23
N MET A 66 0.43 7.90 0.50
CA MET A 66 -0.21 6.58 0.43
C MET A 66 -1.26 6.41 1.53
N ASP A 67 -0.98 6.83 2.76
CA ASP A 67 -1.96 6.81 3.85
C ASP A 67 -3.15 7.73 3.55
N THR A 68 -2.90 8.89 2.92
CA THR A 68 -3.97 9.78 2.47
C THR A 68 -4.85 9.13 1.40
N VAL A 69 -4.26 8.36 0.47
CA VAL A 69 -5.03 7.59 -0.52
C VAL A 69 -5.87 6.51 0.17
N LEU A 70 -5.36 5.88 1.22
CA LEU A 70 -6.11 4.89 1.99
C LEU A 70 -7.38 5.50 2.62
N PHE A 71 -7.38 6.77 3.03
CA PHE A 71 -8.57 7.44 3.58
C PHE A 71 -9.75 7.49 2.58
N LEU A 72 -9.46 7.49 1.27
CA LEU A 72 -10.48 7.43 0.22
C LEU A 72 -11.35 6.17 0.34
N PHE A 73 -10.77 5.05 0.79
CA PHE A 73 -11.46 3.77 0.86
C PHE A 73 -12.50 3.76 1.98
N VAL A 74 -12.15 4.25 3.18
CA VAL A 74 -13.09 4.39 4.31
C VAL A 74 -14.24 5.34 3.93
N LYS A 75 -13.91 6.52 3.40
CA LYS A 75 -14.94 7.48 2.96
C LYS A 75 -15.88 6.91 1.92
N ALA A 76 -15.37 6.11 0.99
CA ALA A 76 -16.19 5.54 -0.04
C ALA A 76 -17.18 4.49 0.48
N ILE A 77 -16.79 3.70 1.49
CA ILE A 77 -17.70 2.77 2.17
C ILE A 77 -18.76 3.54 2.95
N ARG A 78 -18.37 4.63 3.62
CA ARG A 78 -19.30 5.58 4.27
C ARG A 78 -20.15 6.39 3.27
N LYS A 79 -20.00 6.17 1.96
CA LYS A 79 -20.65 6.90 0.86
C LYS A 79 -20.38 8.41 0.83
N GLN A 80 -19.40 8.90 1.58
CA GLN A 80 -18.99 10.30 1.63
C GLN A 80 -18.10 10.68 0.44
N THR A 81 -17.98 11.98 0.17
CA THR A 81 -17.05 12.53 -0.81
C THR A 81 -15.76 12.97 -0.13
N PHE A 82 -14.62 12.66 -0.75
CA PHE A 82 -13.33 13.18 -0.33
C PHE A 82 -13.19 14.62 -0.80
N GLY A 83 -12.83 15.52 0.11
CA GLY A 83 -12.76 16.96 -0.14
C GLY A 83 -11.49 17.59 0.44
N LYS A 84 -11.41 18.92 0.33
CA LYS A 84 -10.24 19.69 0.80
C LYS A 84 -10.01 19.57 2.30
N ALA A 85 -11.07 19.44 3.10
CA ALA A 85 -10.97 19.29 4.55
C ALA A 85 -10.20 18.02 4.95
N ASP A 86 -10.35 16.94 4.19
CA ASP A 86 -9.67 15.66 4.45
C ASP A 86 -8.18 15.76 4.14
N LEU A 87 -7.81 16.51 3.11
CA LEU A 87 -6.43 16.79 2.77
C LEU A 87 -5.76 17.63 3.86
N VAL A 88 -6.45 18.65 4.37
CA VAL A 88 -5.96 19.46 5.50
C VAL A 88 -5.81 18.61 6.75
N TYR A 89 -6.75 17.70 7.01
CA TYR A 89 -6.67 16.76 8.11
C TYR A 89 -5.47 15.82 7.97
N ALA A 90 -5.25 15.26 6.77
CA ALA A 90 -4.10 14.43 6.47
C ALA A 90 -2.78 15.18 6.73
N CYS A 91 -2.66 16.44 6.29
CA CYS A 91 -1.49 17.27 6.58
C CYS A 91 -1.29 17.50 8.09
N LYS A 92 -2.38 17.70 8.86
CA LYS A 92 -2.30 17.83 10.33
C LYS A 92 -1.84 16.54 11.01
N LYS A 93 -2.22 15.37 10.47
CA LYS A 93 -1.86 14.05 11.00
C LYS A 93 -0.60 13.45 10.36
N ALA A 94 0.06 14.16 9.45
CA ALA A 94 1.27 13.70 8.77
C ALA A 94 2.38 13.22 9.73
N PRO A 95 2.67 13.89 10.87
CA PRO A 95 3.67 13.38 11.82
C PRO A 95 3.31 11.99 12.38
N LEU A 96 2.02 11.76 12.67
CA LEU A 96 1.54 10.48 13.18
C LEU A 96 1.61 9.39 12.10
N MET A 97 1.18 9.71 10.87
CA MET A 97 1.32 8.80 9.70
C MET A 97 2.78 8.39 9.49
N ILE A 98 3.71 9.34 9.57
CA ILE A 98 5.15 9.07 9.41
C ILE A 98 5.65 8.14 10.51
N ILE A 99 5.38 8.43 11.78
CA ILE A 99 5.87 7.62 12.91
C ILE A 99 5.33 6.19 12.80
N VAL A 100 4.03 6.06 12.55
CA VAL A 100 3.35 4.76 12.51
C VAL A 100 3.75 3.98 11.25
N GLY A 101 3.78 4.62 10.09
CA GLY A 101 4.24 4.02 8.84
C GLY A 101 5.70 3.57 8.92
N PHE A 102 6.57 4.34 9.57
CA PHE A 102 7.96 3.94 9.81
C PHE A 102 8.07 2.72 10.73
N LEU A 103 7.31 2.67 11.82
CA LEU A 103 7.27 1.50 12.72
C LEU A 103 6.80 0.24 12.00
N LEU A 104 5.74 0.35 11.20
CA LEU A 104 5.21 -0.76 10.41
C LEU A 104 6.20 -1.21 9.33
N ALA A 105 6.87 -0.29 8.65
CA ALA A 105 7.90 -0.60 7.67
C ALA A 105 9.09 -1.34 8.32
N MET A 106 9.57 -0.88 9.48
CA MET A 106 10.64 -1.55 10.23
C MET A 106 10.24 -2.97 10.67
N LEU A 107 8.99 -3.13 11.11
CA LEU A 107 8.47 -4.45 11.46
C LEU A 107 8.42 -5.36 10.22
N GLN A 108 7.87 -4.87 9.11
CA GLN A 108 7.81 -5.63 7.85
C GLN A 108 9.19 -6.06 7.37
N ILE A 109 10.18 -5.16 7.40
CA ILE A 109 11.57 -5.46 7.02
C ILE A 109 12.15 -6.54 7.93
N THR A 110 11.90 -6.48 9.24
CA THR A 110 12.38 -7.47 10.21
C THR A 110 11.80 -8.85 9.91
N PHE A 111 10.49 -8.97 9.72
CA PHE A 111 9.84 -10.24 9.34
C PHE A 111 10.34 -10.77 7.99
N SER A 112 10.52 -9.87 7.03
CA SER A 112 11.05 -10.17 5.70
C SER A 112 12.49 -10.72 5.76
N LEU A 113 13.33 -10.15 6.63
CA LEU A 113 14.71 -10.57 6.83
C LEU A 113 14.81 -11.92 7.55
N VAL A 114 13.96 -12.15 8.55
CA VAL A 114 13.86 -13.48 9.19
C VAL A 114 13.45 -14.53 8.15
N CYS A 115 12.54 -14.19 7.23
CA CYS A 115 12.10 -15.12 6.19
C CYS A 115 13.17 -15.40 5.13
N SER A 116 14.05 -14.44 4.82
CA SER A 116 15.15 -14.68 3.87
C SER A 116 16.19 -15.69 4.38
N LEU A 117 16.26 -15.95 5.68
CA LEU A 117 17.10 -17.02 6.24
C LEU A 117 16.67 -18.43 5.74
N PHE A 118 15.42 -18.59 5.32
CA PHE A 118 14.87 -19.83 4.81
C PHE A 118 14.96 -19.96 3.27
N PHE A 119 15.77 -19.14 2.59
CA PHE A 119 15.87 -19.11 1.11
C PHE A 119 16.18 -20.48 0.48
N ARG A 120 16.81 -21.38 1.24
CA ARG A 120 17.15 -22.75 0.79
C ARG A 120 15.94 -23.53 0.29
N ILE A 121 14.74 -23.23 0.80
CA ILE A 121 13.47 -23.80 0.32
C ILE A 121 12.74 -22.71 -0.46
N GLN A 122 13.07 -22.58 -1.75
CA GLN A 122 12.63 -21.47 -2.60
C GLN A 122 11.10 -21.27 -2.62
N TRP A 123 10.33 -22.34 -2.73
CA TRP A 123 8.86 -22.25 -2.75
C TRP A 123 8.26 -21.79 -1.41
N LEU A 124 8.80 -22.31 -0.30
CA LEU A 124 8.38 -21.90 1.04
C LEU A 124 8.70 -20.43 1.27
N TYR A 125 9.91 -20.00 0.87
CA TYR A 125 10.31 -18.60 0.94
C TYR A 125 9.34 -17.68 0.19
N LEU A 126 9.00 -18.00 -1.07
CA LEU A 126 8.09 -17.18 -1.87
C LEU A 126 6.70 -17.06 -1.24
N ILE A 127 6.13 -18.17 -0.76
CA ILE A 127 4.81 -18.18 -0.14
C ILE A 127 4.81 -17.35 1.14
N VAL A 128 5.76 -17.58 2.04
CA VAL A 128 5.82 -16.87 3.33
C VAL A 128 6.09 -15.38 3.11
N TYR A 129 6.98 -15.03 2.18
CA TYR A 129 7.28 -13.64 1.85
C TYR A 129 6.06 -12.91 1.26
N ALA A 130 5.29 -13.57 0.38
CA ALA A 130 4.06 -13.01 -0.16
C ALA A 130 2.95 -12.87 0.90
N LEU A 131 2.87 -13.81 1.85
CA LEU A 131 1.94 -13.72 2.98
C LEU A 131 2.29 -12.54 3.90
N ILE A 132 3.57 -12.33 4.21
CA ILE A 132 4.04 -11.16 4.97
C ILE A 132 3.67 -9.88 4.24
N TYR A 133 3.92 -9.81 2.93
CA TYR A 133 3.56 -8.66 2.12
C TYR A 133 2.05 -8.34 2.19
N ALA A 134 1.20 -9.35 2.00
CA ALA A 134 -0.26 -9.17 2.08
C ALA A 134 -0.71 -8.78 3.49
N PHE A 135 -0.15 -9.40 4.53
CA PHE A 135 -0.43 -9.09 5.93
C PHE A 135 -0.14 -7.63 6.25
N PHE A 136 1.09 -7.16 5.97
CA PHE A 136 1.48 -5.78 6.26
C PHE A 136 0.75 -4.75 5.38
N THR A 137 0.36 -5.13 4.16
CA THR A 137 -0.48 -4.29 3.30
C THR A 137 -1.85 -4.02 3.92
N ILE A 138 -2.50 -5.06 4.43
CA ILE A 138 -3.79 -4.92 5.13
C ILE A 138 -3.61 -4.21 6.47
N TYR A 139 -2.55 -4.54 7.22
CA TYR A 139 -2.29 -3.96 8.52
C TYR A 139 -2.06 -2.44 8.43
N ASN A 140 -1.26 -1.99 7.45
CA ASN A 140 -1.07 -0.57 7.20
C ASN A 140 -2.38 0.14 6.81
N ALA A 141 -3.24 -0.52 6.01
CA ALA A 141 -4.53 0.03 5.65
C ALA A 141 -5.43 0.28 6.87
N LEU A 142 -5.57 -0.72 7.74
CA LEU A 142 -6.40 -0.62 8.96
C LEU A 142 -5.87 0.45 9.92
N VAL A 143 -4.55 0.52 10.07
CA VAL A 143 -3.90 1.52 10.92
C VAL A 143 -4.11 2.93 10.37
N ALA A 144 -4.01 3.11 9.05
CA ALA A 144 -4.36 4.39 8.39
C ALA A 144 -5.82 4.76 8.68
N TYR A 145 -6.76 3.81 8.61
CA TYR A 145 -8.17 4.08 8.92
C TYR A 145 -8.36 4.51 10.39
N GLY A 146 -7.65 3.87 11.32
CA GLY A 146 -7.64 4.29 12.73
C GLY A 146 -7.07 5.71 12.94
N ILE A 147 -6.02 6.09 12.20
CA ILE A 147 -5.47 7.45 12.22
C ILE A 147 -6.51 8.46 11.70
N TYR A 148 -7.24 8.08 10.65
CA TYR A 148 -8.30 8.91 10.09
C TYR A 148 -9.37 9.23 11.14
N ASP A 149 -9.83 8.23 11.89
CA ASP A 149 -10.88 8.40 12.92
C ASP A 149 -10.35 8.88 14.28
N GLY A 150 -9.04 9.09 14.42
CA GLY A 150 -8.45 9.65 15.64
C GLY A 150 -8.35 8.66 16.81
N VAL A 151 -8.24 7.36 16.51
CA VAL A 151 -8.03 6.31 17.52
C VAL A 151 -6.71 6.54 18.27
N ASN A 152 -6.67 6.15 19.55
CA ASN A 152 -5.49 6.29 20.40
C ASN A 152 -4.31 5.46 19.86
N PHE A 153 -3.08 5.95 20.05
CA PHE A 153 -1.86 5.35 19.48
C PHE A 153 -1.74 3.83 19.71
N LEU A 154 -1.96 3.35 20.93
CA LEU A 154 -1.83 1.92 21.25
C LEU A 154 -2.95 1.06 20.65
N GLN A 155 -4.16 1.64 20.59
CA GLN A 155 -5.34 1.01 19.98
C GLN A 155 -5.24 0.94 18.44
N LEU A 156 -4.45 1.81 17.80
CA LEU A 156 -4.16 1.70 16.36
C LEU A 156 -3.57 0.33 16.03
N PHE A 157 -2.60 -0.12 16.82
CA PHE A 157 -1.90 -1.38 16.57
C PHE A 157 -2.71 -2.59 17.04
N SER A 158 -3.20 -2.57 18.29
CA SER A 158 -3.92 -3.71 18.86
C SER A 158 -5.31 -3.89 18.25
N GLY A 159 -6.03 -2.79 17.99
CA GLY A 159 -7.34 -2.80 17.34
C GLY A 159 -7.24 -3.28 15.89
N SER A 160 -6.24 -2.82 15.14
CA SER A 160 -6.02 -3.31 13.76
C SER A 160 -5.68 -4.80 13.73
N LEU A 161 -4.88 -5.32 14.67
CA LEU A 161 -4.61 -6.76 14.79
C LEU A 161 -5.86 -7.55 15.17
N TYR A 162 -6.70 -7.01 16.04
CA TYR A 162 -7.97 -7.62 16.43
C TYR A 162 -8.90 -7.76 15.21
N ILE A 163 -9.07 -6.69 14.42
CA ILE A 163 -9.88 -6.71 13.19
C ILE A 163 -9.34 -7.74 12.19
N MET A 164 -8.01 -7.80 12.01
CA MET A 164 -7.38 -8.79 11.15
C MET A 164 -7.62 -10.22 11.63
N LYS A 165 -7.63 -10.46 12.94
CA LYS A 165 -7.92 -11.76 13.54
C LYS A 165 -9.37 -12.17 13.29
N GLU A 166 -10.32 -11.26 13.51
CA GLU A 166 -11.76 -11.55 13.38
C GLU A 166 -12.15 -11.80 11.91
N HIS A 167 -11.63 -10.97 11.00
CA HIS A 167 -11.91 -11.07 9.56
C HIS A 167 -10.83 -11.83 8.76
N ALA A 168 -10.00 -12.65 9.43
CA ALA A 168 -8.84 -13.30 8.82
C ALA A 168 -9.17 -14.08 7.54
N LYS A 169 -10.26 -14.85 7.55
CA LYS A 169 -10.69 -15.66 6.39
C LYS A 169 -11.10 -14.78 5.20
N GLU A 170 -11.82 -13.70 5.46
CA GLU A 170 -12.32 -12.80 4.41
C GLU A 170 -11.18 -12.00 3.78
N LEU A 171 -10.28 -11.48 4.62
CA LEU A 171 -9.09 -10.74 4.20
C LEU A 171 -8.10 -11.61 3.43
N LEU A 172 -7.92 -12.87 3.86
CA LEU A 172 -7.06 -13.82 3.16
C LEU A 172 -7.63 -14.14 1.78
N VAL A 173 -8.92 -14.42 1.67
CA VAL A 173 -9.58 -14.71 0.38
C VAL A 173 -9.51 -13.52 -0.57
N ALA A 174 -9.72 -12.30 -0.06
CA ALA A 174 -9.56 -11.07 -0.84
C ALA A 174 -8.14 -10.92 -1.42
N SER A 175 -7.14 -11.41 -0.70
CA SER A 175 -5.72 -11.23 -1.02
C SER A 175 -5.12 -12.37 -1.84
N ILE A 176 -5.86 -13.46 -2.13
CA ILE A 176 -5.31 -14.62 -2.86
C ILE A 176 -4.69 -14.20 -4.19
N PHE A 177 -5.42 -13.41 -5.00
CA PHE A 177 -4.91 -12.97 -6.29
C PHE A 177 -3.72 -12.02 -6.17
N LEU A 178 -3.70 -11.16 -5.14
CA LEU A 178 -2.56 -10.31 -4.84
C LEU A 178 -1.32 -11.13 -4.48
N ILE A 179 -1.47 -12.14 -3.62
CA ILE A 179 -0.40 -13.06 -3.20
C ILE A 179 0.16 -13.81 -4.42
N LEU A 180 -0.72 -14.38 -5.25
CA LEU A 180 -0.30 -15.11 -6.46
C LEU A 180 0.41 -14.20 -7.46
N TRP A 181 -0.11 -12.99 -7.69
CA TRP A 181 0.52 -12.02 -8.59
C TRP A 181 1.88 -11.56 -8.06
N TYR A 182 1.99 -11.33 -6.75
CA TYR A 182 3.25 -10.97 -6.11
C TYR A 182 4.29 -12.09 -6.24
N MET A 183 3.91 -13.35 -5.99
CA MET A 183 4.78 -14.51 -6.21
C MET A 183 5.22 -14.62 -7.68
N ALA A 184 4.29 -14.43 -8.62
CA ALA A 184 4.60 -14.43 -10.04
C ALA A 184 5.56 -13.30 -10.41
N GLY A 185 5.36 -12.09 -9.87
CA GLY A 185 6.23 -10.94 -10.06
C GLY A 185 7.66 -11.19 -9.60
N GLN A 186 7.83 -11.77 -8.41
CA GLN A 186 9.15 -12.12 -7.85
C GLN A 186 9.93 -13.12 -8.72
N LEU A 187 9.23 -13.92 -9.56
CA LEU A 187 9.87 -14.86 -10.49
C LEU A 187 10.03 -14.29 -11.90
N LEU A 188 9.00 -13.60 -12.41
CA LEU A 188 8.91 -13.13 -13.79
C LEU A 188 9.71 -11.87 -14.02
N VAL A 189 9.59 -10.87 -13.13
CA VAL A 189 10.25 -9.57 -13.32
C VAL A 189 11.77 -9.75 -13.38
N PRO A 190 12.44 -10.43 -12.44
CA PRO A 190 13.89 -10.64 -12.55
C PRO A 190 14.31 -11.41 -13.80
N LYS A 191 13.57 -12.46 -14.19
CA LYS A 191 13.89 -13.26 -15.39
C LYS A 191 13.75 -12.48 -16.67
N LEU A 192 12.68 -11.70 -16.81
CA LEU A 192 12.46 -10.83 -17.97
C LEU A 192 13.48 -9.70 -18.01
N THR A 193 13.80 -9.09 -16.87
CA THR A 193 14.84 -8.07 -16.76
C THR A 193 16.20 -8.62 -17.19
N VAL A 194 16.59 -9.82 -16.75
CA VAL A 194 17.82 -10.51 -17.23
C VAL A 194 17.75 -10.79 -18.74
N SER A 195 16.60 -11.20 -19.26
CA SER A 195 16.42 -11.46 -20.70
C SER A 195 16.53 -10.18 -21.55
N ILE A 196 16.10 -9.03 -21.01
CA ILE A 196 16.13 -7.73 -21.70
C ILE A 196 17.54 -7.12 -21.65
N LEU A 197 18.23 -7.21 -20.50
CA LEU A 197 19.57 -6.66 -20.32
C LEU A 197 20.69 -7.60 -20.80
N GLY A 198 20.43 -8.90 -20.94
CA GLY A 198 21.46 -9.92 -21.18
C GLY A 198 22.23 -10.30 -19.92
N SER A 199 22.73 -11.55 -19.87
CA SER A 199 23.40 -12.12 -18.68
C SER A 199 24.67 -11.38 -18.25
N ALA A 200 25.33 -10.67 -19.16
CA ALA A 200 26.56 -9.91 -18.89
C ALA A 200 26.33 -8.64 -18.05
N TYR A 201 25.09 -8.13 -17.96
CA TYR A 201 24.76 -6.92 -17.18
C TYR A 201 24.47 -7.19 -15.70
N TYR A 202 24.26 -8.45 -15.32
CA TYR A 202 23.92 -8.85 -13.94
C TYR A 202 25.13 -9.28 -13.08
N ALA A 203 26.34 -9.31 -13.65
CA ALA A 203 27.55 -9.74 -12.96
C ALA A 203 28.10 -8.73 -11.91
N GLY A 204 27.42 -7.60 -11.68
CA GLY A 204 27.86 -6.64 -10.68
C GLY A 204 26.83 -5.57 -10.36
N ALA A 205 26.27 -5.68 -9.15
CA ALA A 205 25.46 -4.69 -8.43
C ALA A 205 24.02 -4.47 -8.93
N ILE A 206 23.08 -4.94 -8.09
CA ILE A 206 21.62 -4.81 -8.20
C ILE A 206 21.13 -3.35 -8.11
N ILE A 207 21.99 -2.35 -7.95
CA ILE A 207 21.57 -1.01 -7.45
C ILE A 207 22.11 0.21 -8.24
N PRO A 208 23.19 0.16 -9.06
CA PRO A 208 23.55 1.28 -9.96
C PRO A 208 23.30 0.99 -11.47
N GLY A 209 22.55 -0.06 -11.81
CA GLY A 209 22.48 -0.60 -13.17
C GLY A 209 21.67 0.19 -14.20
N ILE A 210 20.64 0.95 -13.78
CA ILE A 210 19.70 1.59 -14.73
C ILE A 210 20.36 2.78 -15.46
N LEU A 211 21.22 3.56 -14.78
CA LEU A 211 21.98 4.66 -15.39
C LEU A 211 22.98 4.16 -16.43
N ARG A 212 23.78 3.14 -16.09
CA ARG A 212 24.68 2.51 -17.07
C ARG A 212 23.89 1.87 -18.22
N ALA A 213 22.77 1.20 -17.93
CA ALA A 213 21.91 0.62 -18.96
C ALA A 213 21.25 1.68 -19.86
N PHE A 214 20.93 2.88 -19.36
CA PHE A 214 20.31 3.95 -20.15
C PHE A 214 21.26 4.53 -21.19
N PHE A 215 22.51 4.80 -20.80
CA PHE A 215 23.52 5.33 -21.73
C PHE A 215 24.01 4.28 -22.75
N ILE A 216 23.77 2.99 -22.51
CA ILE A 216 24.18 1.90 -23.40
C ILE A 216 23.03 1.37 -24.25
N SER A 217 21.81 1.27 -23.69
CA SER A 217 20.60 0.84 -24.39
C SER A 217 19.35 1.55 -23.82
N PRO A 218 19.01 2.74 -24.34
CA PRO A 218 17.78 3.45 -23.98
C PRO A 218 16.53 2.59 -24.18
N LEU A 219 16.54 1.71 -25.19
CA LEU A 219 15.45 0.79 -25.48
C LEU A 219 15.22 -0.24 -24.37
N ALA A 220 16.29 -0.79 -23.78
CA ALA A 220 16.18 -1.75 -22.68
C ALA A 220 15.58 -1.10 -21.42
N VAL A 221 15.95 0.16 -21.13
CA VAL A 221 15.36 0.91 -20.03
C VAL A 221 13.88 1.16 -20.25
N VAL A 222 13.48 1.59 -21.45
CA VAL A 222 12.05 1.77 -21.81
C VAL A 222 11.28 0.45 -21.62
N GLN A 223 11.84 -0.68 -22.04
CA GLN A 223 11.22 -2.00 -21.90
C GLN A 223 11.05 -2.41 -20.42
N ILE A 224 12.06 -2.17 -19.58
CA ILE A 224 12.00 -2.47 -18.14
C ILE A 224 10.99 -1.54 -17.43
N THR A 225 10.99 -0.25 -17.77
CA THR A 225 10.02 0.70 -17.23
C THR A 225 8.59 0.29 -17.60
N LEU A 226 8.35 -0.10 -18.85
CA LEU A 226 7.04 -0.61 -19.30
C LEU A 226 6.65 -1.89 -18.55
N LEU A 227 7.58 -2.83 -18.37
CA LEU A 227 7.35 -4.05 -17.59
C LEU A 227 6.92 -3.73 -16.16
N ASN A 228 7.63 -2.82 -15.49
CA ASN A 228 7.30 -2.35 -14.14
C ASN A 228 5.95 -1.64 -14.11
N MET A 229 5.66 -0.77 -15.08
CA MET A 229 4.36 -0.10 -15.19
C MET A 229 3.22 -1.10 -15.30
N VAL A 230 3.35 -2.13 -16.13
CA VAL A 230 2.33 -3.21 -16.25
C VAL A 230 2.21 -3.96 -14.93
N TYR A 231 3.34 -4.38 -14.33
CA TYR A 231 3.35 -5.10 -13.06
C TYR A 231 2.60 -4.35 -11.97
N TYR A 232 2.96 -3.08 -11.74
CA TYR A 232 2.34 -2.24 -10.72
C TYR A 232 0.89 -1.88 -11.07
N SER A 233 0.56 -1.69 -12.35
CA SER A 233 -0.83 -1.47 -12.78
C SER A 233 -1.75 -2.61 -12.34
N VAL A 234 -1.29 -3.86 -12.52
CA VAL A 234 -2.04 -5.05 -12.09
C VAL A 234 -2.08 -5.12 -10.56
N VAL A 235 -0.99 -4.82 -9.87
CA VAL A 235 -0.97 -4.72 -8.39
C VAL A 235 -2.07 -3.78 -7.89
N TYR A 236 -2.20 -2.58 -8.45
CA TYR A 236 -3.23 -1.62 -8.00
C TYR A 236 -4.66 -2.09 -8.29
N VAL A 237 -4.89 -2.79 -9.40
CA VAL A 237 -6.20 -3.41 -9.66
C VAL A 237 -6.53 -4.46 -8.60
N LEU A 238 -5.53 -5.25 -8.18
CA LEU A 238 -5.70 -6.29 -7.16
C LEU A 238 -5.78 -5.73 -5.73
N LEU A 239 -5.18 -4.57 -5.47
CA LEU A 239 -5.27 -3.89 -4.17
C LEU A 239 -6.64 -3.26 -3.91
N LEU A 240 -7.35 -2.82 -4.96
CA LEU A 240 -8.71 -2.25 -4.83
C LEU A 240 -9.67 -3.14 -4.01
N PRO A 241 -9.91 -4.42 -4.37
CA PRO A 241 -10.81 -5.28 -3.60
C PRO A 241 -10.28 -5.54 -2.19
N VAL A 242 -8.95 -5.67 -2.00
CA VAL A 242 -8.33 -5.86 -0.69
C VAL A 242 -8.63 -4.67 0.22
N TYR A 243 -8.39 -3.44 -0.26
CA TYR A 243 -8.65 -2.22 0.51
C TYR A 243 -10.14 -1.96 0.75
N CYS A 244 -11.01 -2.28 -0.21
CA CYS A 244 -12.45 -2.19 0.02
C CYS A 244 -12.93 -3.18 1.09
N ILE A 245 -12.41 -4.41 1.09
CA ILE A 245 -12.79 -5.42 2.10
C ILE A 245 -12.18 -5.08 3.46
N SER A 246 -10.93 -4.59 3.52
CA SER A 246 -10.32 -4.15 4.78
C SER A 246 -11.03 -2.95 5.38
N ALA A 247 -11.40 -1.95 4.57
CA ALA A 247 -12.16 -0.80 5.07
C ALA A 247 -13.56 -1.22 5.55
N ARG A 248 -14.17 -2.25 4.97
CA ARG A 248 -15.45 -2.79 5.44
C ARG A 248 -15.30 -3.52 6.78
N ALA A 249 -14.28 -4.37 6.90
CA ALA A 249 -13.95 -5.07 8.15
C ALA A 249 -13.64 -4.07 9.28
N TYR A 250 -13.00 -2.95 8.93
CA TYR A 250 -12.80 -1.85 9.86
C TYR A 250 -14.13 -1.20 10.28
N GLU A 251 -15.03 -0.90 9.34
CA GLU A 251 -16.34 -0.30 9.65
C GLU A 251 -17.24 -1.21 10.51
N SER A 252 -17.20 -2.53 10.33
CA SER A 252 -18.01 -3.45 11.15
C SER A 252 -17.60 -3.45 12.62
N GLU A 253 -16.31 -3.28 12.89
CA GLU A 253 -15.73 -3.31 14.24
C GLU A 253 -15.36 -1.91 14.77
N HIS A 254 -15.72 -0.87 14.01
CA HIS A 254 -15.32 0.52 14.25
C HIS A 254 -15.72 1.02 15.65
N TYR A 255 -16.86 0.56 16.16
CA TYR A 255 -17.40 0.94 17.47
C TYR A 255 -16.59 0.40 18.66
N MET A 256 -15.77 -0.63 18.48
CA MET A 256 -14.96 -1.21 19.56
C MET A 256 -13.58 -0.55 19.72
N CYS A 257 -13.12 0.20 18.71
CA CYS A 257 -11.79 0.83 18.70
C CYS A 257 -11.81 2.30 19.15
N MET A 258 -12.98 2.90 19.38
CA MET A 258 -13.06 4.28 19.88
C MET A 258 -12.86 4.35 21.40
N PRO A 259 -12.15 5.36 21.92
CA PRO A 259 -12.23 5.68 23.34
C PRO A 259 -13.69 5.98 23.71
N SER A 260 -14.11 5.50 24.88
CA SER A 260 -15.47 5.53 25.46
C SER A 260 -16.04 6.94 25.74
N GLY A 261 -15.65 7.94 24.97
CA GLY A 261 -16.12 9.33 25.05
C GLY A 261 -16.08 10.10 23.73
N THR A 262 -15.79 9.48 22.57
CA THR A 262 -15.77 10.18 21.27
C THR A 262 -17.07 10.00 20.48
N ARG A 263 -18.19 10.50 21.03
CA ARG A 263 -19.44 10.78 20.29
C ARG A 263 -19.33 12.00 19.36
N PHE A 264 -18.15 12.31 18.83
CA PHE A 264 -17.89 13.59 18.17
C PHE A 264 -18.33 13.68 16.69
N LEU A 265 -18.86 12.60 16.10
CA LEU A 265 -19.37 12.62 14.72
C LEU A 265 -20.90 12.51 14.59
N GLU A 266 -21.64 12.28 15.69
CA GLU A 266 -23.10 12.40 15.67
C GLU A 266 -23.55 13.87 15.82
N GLU A 267 -22.78 14.75 16.47
CA GLU A 267 -23.19 16.15 16.64
C GLU A 267 -23.06 16.99 15.36
N VAL A 268 -22.11 16.67 14.46
CA VAL A 268 -21.95 17.44 13.19
C VAL A 268 -23.02 17.07 12.14
N CYS A 269 -23.68 15.91 12.25
CA CYS A 269 -24.77 15.52 11.34
C CYS A 269 -26.17 15.89 11.83
N CYS A 270 -26.33 16.32 13.09
CA CYS A 270 -27.63 16.73 13.63
C CYS A 270 -27.94 18.22 13.44
N ASP A 271 -26.93 19.07 13.22
CA ASP A 271 -27.17 20.52 13.03
C ASP A 271 -27.56 20.91 11.59
N GLU A 272 -27.36 20.05 10.58
CA GLU A 272 -27.81 20.31 9.21
C GLU A 272 -29.23 19.84 8.91
N LYS A 273 -29.94 19.25 9.89
CA LYS A 273 -31.37 18.89 9.74
C LYS A 273 -32.35 19.90 10.35
N ASN A 274 -31.86 21.00 10.94
CA ASN A 274 -32.69 22.02 11.58
C ASN A 274 -32.41 23.46 11.09
N LYS A 275 -32.08 23.64 9.80
CA LYS A 275 -32.20 24.92 9.11
C LYS A 275 -32.79 24.75 7.72
#